data_AF-A0A954B118-F1
#
_entry.id   AF-A0A954B118-F1
#
_cell.length_a   1.000
_cell.length_b   1.000
_cell.length_c   1.000
_cell.angle_alpha   90.00
_cell.angle_beta   90.00
_cell.angle_gamma   90.00
#
_symmetry.space_group_name_H-M   'P 1'
#
loop_
_entity.id
_entity.type
_entity.pdbx_description
1 polymer ?
#
loop_
_entity_poly.entity_id
_entity_poly.type
_entity_poly.pdbx_seq_one_letter_code
_entity_poly.pdbx_strand_id
1 'polypeptide(L)' 'MPVLECWKAKQVFVSKRGQGTGYSGIENPLFYKENTRMFYGDAKKSLDDLLTKIQ' A
#
# COMPACT_ATOMS: atom_id res chain seq x y z
N MET A 1 -16.78 -4.97 -11.53
CA MET A 1 -15.89 -5.75 -10.64
C MET A 1 -16.06 -5.22 -9.22
N PRO A 2 -16.59 -6.02 -8.27
CA PRO A 2 -16.64 -5.59 -6.87
C PRO A 2 -15.22 -5.46 -6.29
N VAL A 3 -14.99 -4.46 -5.44
CA VAL A 3 -13.69 -4.15 -4.82
C VAL A 3 -13.84 -3.89 -3.33
N LEU A 4 -12.76 -4.06 -2.57
CA LEU A 4 -12.71 -3.71 -1.15
C LEU A 4 -12.67 -2.19 -0.98
N GLU A 5 -13.58 -1.64 -0.20
CA GLU A 5 -13.67 -0.20 0.08
C GLU A 5 -12.68 0.26 1.17
N CYS A 6 -11.40 -0.09 1.03
CA CYS A 6 -10.35 0.19 2.02
C CYS A 6 -10.18 1.69 2.34
N TRP A 7 -10.56 2.58 1.42
CA TRP A 7 -10.51 4.03 1.60
C TRP A 7 -11.43 4.57 2.69
N LYS A 8 -12.41 3.79 3.17
CA LYS A 8 -13.27 4.16 4.30
C LYS A 8 -12.55 4.08 5.65
N ALA A 9 -11.37 3.48 5.72
CA ALA A 9 -10.57 3.40 6.94
C ALA A 9 -9.96 4.78 7.31
N LYS A 10 -9.66 4.97 8.61
CA LYS A 10 -9.01 6.19 9.11
C LYS A 10 -7.62 6.42 8.51
N GLN A 11 -6.86 5.35 8.29
CA GLN A 11 -5.55 5.35 7.65
C GLN A 11 -5.41 4.09 6.78
N VAL A 12 -4.82 4.23 5.61
CA VAL A 12 -4.56 3.17 4.64
C VAL A 12 -3.06 3.13 4.36
N PHE A 13 -2.47 1.94 4.40
CA PHE A 13 -1.07 1.72 4.02
C PHE A 13 -1.01 0.85 2.77
N VAL A 14 -0.30 1.32 1.75
CA VAL A 14 -0.07 0.58 0.51
C VAL A 14 1.36 0.09 0.50
N SER A 15 1.56 -1.22 0.65
CA SER A 15 2.88 -1.87 0.57
C SER A 15 3.17 -2.31 -0.87
N LYS A 16 4.19 -1.72 -1.51
CA LYS A 16 4.60 -2.10 -2.88
C LYS A 16 6.06 -1.72 -3.16
N ARG A 17 6.67 -2.32 -4.18
CA ARG A 17 8.09 -2.11 -4.52
C ARG A 17 8.42 -0.73 -5.13
N GLY A 18 7.46 -0.07 -5.79
CA GLY A 18 7.69 1.19 -6.49
C GLY A 18 6.40 1.78 -7.08
N GLN A 19 6.47 2.66 -8.08
CA GLN A 19 5.29 3.34 -8.64
C GLN A 19 4.56 2.57 -9.74
N GLY A 20 5.07 1.42 -10.20
CA GLY A 20 4.47 0.64 -11.28
C GLY A 20 3.00 0.24 -11.07
N THR A 21 2.30 0.01 -12.17
CA THR A 21 0.89 -0.38 -12.22
C THR A 21 0.70 -1.88 -11.95
N GLY A 22 -0.54 -2.26 -11.62
CA GLY A 22 -0.92 -3.67 -11.52
C GLY A 22 -1.17 -4.30 -12.90
N TYR A 23 -1.79 -5.48 -12.89
CA TYR A 23 -2.11 -6.26 -14.10
C TYR A 23 -2.86 -5.45 -15.17
N SER A 24 -3.82 -4.62 -14.76
CA SER A 24 -4.64 -3.83 -15.68
C SER A 24 -3.91 -2.65 -16.33
N GLY A 25 -2.66 -2.35 -15.95
CA GLY A 25 -1.90 -1.23 -16.52
C GLY A 25 -2.43 0.16 -16.15
N ILE A 26 -3.40 0.24 -15.24
CA ILE A 26 -4.04 1.49 -14.80
C ILE A 26 -3.51 1.88 -13.42
N GLU A 27 -3.26 3.17 -13.24
CA GLU A 27 -2.85 3.75 -11.96
C GLU A 27 -4.01 3.81 -10.96
N ASN A 28 -3.73 3.59 -9.67
CA ASN A 28 -4.76 3.55 -8.64
C ASN A 28 -4.93 4.93 -7.98
N PRO A 29 -6.12 5.57 -8.07
CA PRO A 29 -6.38 6.86 -7.43
C PRO A 29 -6.18 6.85 -5.91
N LEU A 30 -6.25 5.69 -5.26
CA LEU A 30 -6.02 5.55 -3.82
C LEU A 30 -4.63 6.01 -3.38
N PHE A 31 -3.63 5.96 -4.27
CA PHE A 31 -2.25 6.35 -3.96
C PHE A 31 -2.10 7.84 -3.64
N TYR A 32 -3.08 8.66 -4.05
CA TYR A 32 -3.07 10.11 -3.88
C TYR A 32 -4.04 10.62 -2.80
N LYS A 33 -4.78 9.73 -2.15
CA LYS A 33 -5.68 10.13 -1.06
C LYS A 33 -4.88 10.54 0.18
N GLU A 34 -5.36 11.58 0.87
CA GLU A 34 -4.71 12.12 2.07
C GLU A 34 -4.58 11.10 3.22
N ASN A 35 -5.54 10.17 3.34
CA ASN A 35 -5.51 9.10 4.34
C ASN A 35 -4.69 7.87 3.90
N THR A 36 -4.07 7.90 2.72
CA THR A 36 -3.24 6.81 2.21
C THR A 36 -1.76 7.15 2.33
N ARG A 37 -0.99 6.20 2.85
CA ARG A 37 0.47 6.27 2.93
C ARG A 37 1.09 5.18 2.09
N MET A 38 2.09 5.55 1.28
CA MET A 38 2.86 4.61 0.48
C MET A 38 4.01 4.04 1.31
N PHE A 39 4.07 2.72 1.45
CA PHE A 39 5.15 2.01 2.11
C PHE A 39 5.96 1.25 1.06
N TYR A 40 7.03 1.88 0.59
CA TYR A 40 7.83 1.32 -0.49
C TYR A 40 8.87 0.32 0.01
N GLY A 41 8.92 -0.84 -0.66
CA GLY A 41 9.93 -1.85 -0.41
C GLY A 41 9.54 -3.24 -0.90
N ASP A 42 10.46 -4.18 -0.74
CA ASP A 42 10.13 -5.60 -0.88
C ASP A 42 9.22 -6.04 0.26
N ALA A 43 8.15 -6.78 -0.06
CA ALA A 43 7.11 -7.09 0.90
C ALA A 43 7.63 -7.88 2.11
N LYS A 44 8.53 -8.85 1.90
CA LYS A 44 9.07 -9.66 2.99
C LYS A 44 10.03 -8.84 3.83
N LYS A 45 11.03 -8.24 3.19
CA LYS A 45 12.06 -7.45 3.89
C LYS A 45 11.45 -6.32 4.70
N SER A 46 10.51 -5.58 4.12
CA SER A 46 9.87 -4.46 4.80
C SER A 46 9.01 -4.86 6.00
N LEU A 47 8.41 -6.06 5.98
CA LEU A 47 7.67 -6.59 7.13
C LEU A 47 8.60 -7.15 8.21
N ASP A 48 9.67 -7.84 7.83
CA ASP A 48 10.70 -8.32 8.76
C ASP A 48 11.33 -7.13 9.52
N ASP A 49 11.70 -6.07 8.80
CA ASP A 49 12.22 -4.83 9.38
C ASP A 49 11.18 -4.14 10.29
N LEU A 50 9.90 -4.18 9.94
CA LEU A 50 8.83 -3.59 10.76
C LEU A 50 8.63 -4.37 12.06
N LEU A 51 8.69 -5.71 12.01
CA LEU A 51 8.52 -6.57 13.16
C LEU A 51 9.57 -6.26 14.25
N THR A 52 10.83 -6.05 13.85
CA THR A 52 11.92 -5.70 14.79
C THR A 52 11.74 -4.36 15.49
N LYS A 53 10.90 -3.45 14.98
CA LYS A 53 10.64 -2.14 15.58
C LYS A 53 9.46 -2.13 16.55
N ILE A 54 8.67 -3.20 16.55
CA ILE A 54 7.48 -3.35 17.39
C ILE A 54 7.76 -4.26 18.60
N GLN A 55 8.76 -5.13 18.49
CA GLN A 55 9.28 -5.96 19.59
C GLN A 55 10.21 -5.16 20.49
#